data_AF-A0A7S0BYG8-F1
#
_entry.id   AF-A0A7S0BYG8-F1
#
_cell.length_a   1.000
_cell.length_b   1.000
_cell.length_c   1.000
_cell.angle_alpha   90.00
_cell.angle_beta   90.00
_cell.angle_gamma   90.00
#
_symmetry.space_group_name_H-M   'P 1'
#
loop_
_entity.id
_entity.type
_entity.pdbx_description
1 polymer ?
#
loop_
_entity_poly.entity_id
_entity_poly.type
_entity_poly.pdbx_seq_one_letter_code
_entity_poly.pdbx_strand_id
1 'polypeptide(L)'
;GLRIFAIRSLGDAVAHTAGVISEPEITERELDPATDKFILCATDGLWEFMDSTTSVNMALEGNGPSDIVDSLVREANVRWMQEEQVIDDTTVIAAFLYEYNNK
;
A
#
# COMPACT_ATOMS: atom_id res chain seq x y z
N GLY A 1 -14.39 -14.80 5.28
CA GLY A 1 -14.19 -13.42 4.79
C GLY A 1 -13.03 -12.80 5.53
N LEU A 2 -12.02 -12.32 4.81
CA LEU A 2 -10.93 -11.55 5.39
C LEU A 2 -11.45 -10.14 5.68
N ARG A 3 -11.27 -9.64 6.90
CA ARG A 3 -11.59 -8.25 7.29
C ARG A 3 -10.32 -7.42 7.20
N ILE A 4 -10.29 -6.45 6.29
CA ILE A 4 -9.18 -5.49 6.18
C ILE A 4 -9.55 -4.27 7.02
N PHE A 5 -8.73 -3.95 8.02
CA PHE A 5 -8.89 -2.75 8.85
C PHE A 5 -8.00 -1.66 8.24
N ALA A 6 -8.57 -0.69 7.54
CA ALA A 6 -7.83 0.49 7.13
C ALA A 6 -7.72 1.44 8.35
N ILE A 7 -6.51 1.70 8.82
CA ILE A 7 -6.26 2.56 9.98
C ILE A 7 -5.70 3.89 9.46
N ARG A 8 -6.46 4.98 9.59
CA ARG A 8 -5.91 6.34 9.45
C ARG A 8 -4.98 6.60 10.64
N SER A 9 -3.73 6.96 10.33
CA SER A 9 -2.63 7.48 11.17
C SER A 9 -2.66 7.18 12.68
N LEU A 10 -1.75 6.30 13.13
CA LEU A 10 -1.35 6.21 14.54
C LEU A 10 -0.30 7.28 14.83
N GLY A 11 -0.73 8.53 14.99
CA GLY A 11 0.22 9.62 15.17
C GLY A 11 -0.40 10.99 15.37
N ASP A 12 -1.36 11.13 16.28
CA ASP A 12 -1.73 12.48 16.72
C ASP A 12 -2.13 12.53 18.20
N ALA A 13 -1.12 12.66 19.06
CA ALA A 13 -1.33 13.00 20.46
C ALA A 13 -1.71 14.49 20.66
N VAL A 14 -1.86 15.29 19.59
CA VAL A 14 -2.10 16.74 19.66
C VAL A 14 -3.45 17.16 19.04
N ALA A 15 -4.10 16.36 18.19
CA ALA A 15 -5.41 16.71 17.60
C ALA A 15 -6.65 16.32 18.42
N HIS A 16 -6.55 16.17 19.74
CA HIS A 16 -7.73 15.86 20.58
C HIS A 16 -8.69 17.05 20.79
N THR A 17 -8.52 18.16 20.06
CA THR A 17 -9.36 19.38 20.23
C THR A 17 -10.17 19.75 18.99
N ALA A 18 -10.02 19.04 17.86
CA ALA A 18 -10.56 19.49 16.56
C ALA A 18 -11.62 18.57 15.93
N GLY A 19 -12.40 17.81 16.72
CA GLY A 19 -13.51 17.01 16.19
C GLY A 19 -13.09 15.88 15.24
N VAL A 20 -11.87 15.37 15.42
CA VAL A 20 -11.34 14.23 14.65
C VAL A 20 -12.12 12.98 15.05
N ILE A 21 -13.00 12.53 14.16
CA ILE A 21 -13.76 11.29 14.33
C ILE A 21 -12.78 10.12 14.23
N SER A 22 -12.64 9.36 15.32
CA SER A 22 -11.74 8.19 15.40
C SER A 22 -12.39 6.89 14.90
N GLU A 23 -13.52 6.97 14.22
CA GLU A 23 -14.21 5.80 13.66
C GLU A 23 -13.56 5.39 12.33
N PRO A 24 -12.93 4.21 12.24
CA PRO A 24 -12.33 3.75 11.00
C PRO A 24 -13.42 3.39 9.97
N GLU A 25 -13.12 3.59 8.69
CA GLU A 25 -13.94 3.06 7.62
C GLU A 25 -13.67 1.55 7.49
N ILE A 26 -14.74 0.75 7.60
CA ILE A 26 -14.66 -0.71 7.52
C ILE A 26 -15.21 -1.15 6.16
N THR A 27 -14.39 -1.85 5.39
CA THR A 27 -14.80 -2.48 4.14
C THR A 27 -14.62 -3.99 4.24
N GLU A 28 -15.66 -4.74 3.87
CA GLU A 28 -15.61 -6.20 3.78
C GLU A 28 -15.69 -6.61 2.31
N ARG A 29 -14.81 -7.54 1.89
CA ARG A 29 -14.80 -8.10 0.54
C ARG A 29 -14.60 -9.61 0.61
N GLU A 30 -15.34 -10.35 -0.20
CA GLU A 30 -15.04 -11.76 -0.42
C GLU A 30 -13.86 -11.88 -1.37
N LEU A 31 -12.90 -12.72 -1.00
CA LEU A 31 -11.72 -12.98 -1.80
C LEU A 31 -12.02 -14.11 -2.78
N ASP A 32 -11.68 -13.90 -4.04
CA ASP A 32 -11.77 -14.90 -5.10
C ASP A 32 -10.38 -15.49 -5.40
N PRO A 33 -10.14 -16.78 -5.13
CA PRO A 33 -8.87 -17.45 -5.44
C PRO A 33 -8.46 -17.42 -6.91
N ALA A 34 -9.39 -17.21 -7.84
CA ALA A 34 -9.10 -17.15 -9.26
C ALA A 34 -8.56 -15.78 -9.70
N THR A 35 -8.89 -14.71 -8.97
CA THR A 35 -8.62 -13.33 -9.42
C THR A 35 -7.82 -12.52 -8.42
N ASP A 36 -8.08 -12.67 -7.12
CA ASP A 36 -7.32 -11.99 -6.07
C ASP A 36 -6.01 -12.73 -5.81
N LYS A 37 -4.87 -12.05 -5.92
CA LYS A 37 -3.54 -12.67 -5.74
C LYS A 37 -2.83 -12.15 -4.51
N PHE A 38 -2.84 -10.84 -4.35
CA PHE A 38 -2.14 -10.14 -3.29
C PHE A 38 -2.90 -8.86 -2.93
N ILE A 39 -2.60 -8.35 -1.74
CA ILE A 39 -3.04 -7.05 -1.25
C ILE A 39 -1.79 -6.17 -1.12
N LEU A 40 -1.87 -4.96 -1.67
CA LEU A 40 -0.89 -3.91 -1.43
C LEU A 40 -1.44 -2.92 -0.42
N CYS A 41 -0.67 -2.65 0.62
CA CYS A 41 -0.92 -1.57 1.55
C CYS A 41 0.33 -0.68 1.58
N ALA A 42 0.15 0.63 1.47
CA ALA A 42 1.26 1.56 1.52
C ALA A 42 0.85 2.88 2.17
N THR A 43 1.84 3.64 2.62
CA THR A 43 1.66 5.03 3.06
C THR A 43 1.42 5.96 1.87
N ASP A 44 0.98 7.19 2.16
CA ASP A 44 0.86 8.30 1.19
C ASP A 44 2.14 8.49 0.36
N GLY A 45 3.31 8.24 0.93
CA GLY A 45 4.58 8.20 0.20
C GLY A 45 4.57 7.38 -1.10
N LEU A 46 3.75 6.32 -1.22
CA LEU A 46 3.57 5.62 -2.50
C LEU A 46 2.48 6.27 -3.37
N TRP A 47 1.32 6.56 -2.77
CA TRP A 47 0.11 6.93 -3.49
C TRP A 47 0.09 8.37 -4.00
N GLU A 48 0.97 9.23 -3.47
CA GLU A 48 1.10 10.63 -3.89
C GLU A 48 1.42 10.75 -5.39
N PHE A 49 2.28 9.85 -5.90
CA PHE A 49 2.77 9.90 -7.29
C PHE A 49 2.50 8.63 -8.09
N MET A 50 1.84 7.63 -7.50
CA MET A 50 1.53 6.37 -8.17
C MET A 50 0.06 5.96 -7.98
N ASP A 51 -0.61 5.72 -9.10
CA ASP A 51 -1.97 5.17 -9.09
C ASP A 51 -1.98 3.70 -8.64
N SER A 52 -3.11 3.27 -8.08
CA SER A 52 -3.36 1.88 -7.68
C SER A 52 -3.19 0.90 -8.84
N THR A 53 -3.68 1.24 -10.04
CA THR A 53 -3.56 0.37 -11.22
C THR A 53 -2.12 0.19 -11.66
N THR A 54 -1.34 1.28 -11.68
CA THR A 54 0.09 1.25 -12.03
C THR A 54 0.87 0.41 -11.03
N SER A 55 0.61 0.60 -9.74
CA SER A 55 1.25 -0.15 -8.66
C SER A 55 0.93 -1.66 -8.73
N VAL A 56 -0.31 -2.03 -9.03
CA VAL A 56 -0.71 -3.43 -9.21
C VAL A 56 -0.05 -4.04 -10.44
N ASN A 57 0.02 -3.33 -11.56
CA ASN A 57 0.68 -3.83 -12.78
C ASN A 57 2.17 -4.09 -12.54
N MET A 58 2.88 -3.17 -11.89
CA MET A 58 4.28 -3.37 -11.50
C MET A 58 4.44 -4.56 -10.55
N ALA A 59 3.54 -4.72 -9.59
CA ALA A 59 3.55 -5.85 -8.68
C ALA A 59 3.30 -7.19 -9.39
N LEU A 60 2.53 -7.21 -10.48
CA LEU A 60 2.29 -8.42 -11.28
C LEU A 60 3.52 -8.85 -12.11
N GLU A 61 4.43 -7.92 -12.41
CA GLU A 61 5.67 -8.18 -13.14
C GLU A 61 6.80 -8.69 -12.23
N GLY A 62 6.71 -8.44 -10.91
CA GLY A 62 7.72 -8.85 -9.96
C GLY A 62 7.78 -10.37 -9.73
N ASN A 63 8.98 -10.86 -9.47
CA ASN A 63 9.25 -12.30 -9.25
C ASN A 63 9.11 -12.71 -7.79
N GLY A 64 8.52 -11.86 -6.95
CA GLY A 64 8.16 -12.19 -5.57
C GLY A 64 7.97 -11.01 -4.65
N PRO A 65 7.55 -11.24 -3.39
CA PRO A 65 7.18 -10.19 -2.47
C PRO A 65 8.26 -9.11 -2.29
N SER A 66 9.52 -9.53 -2.14
CA SER A 66 10.64 -8.58 -1.97
C SER A 66 10.86 -7.76 -3.23
N ASP A 67 10.89 -8.41 -4.40
CA ASP A 67 11.11 -7.74 -5.69
C ASP A 67 10.00 -6.73 -6.00
N ILE A 68 8.75 -7.08 -5.68
CA ILE A 68 7.60 -6.18 -5.81
C ILE A 68 7.74 -4.96 -4.91
N VAL A 69 8.02 -5.18 -3.62
CA VAL A 69 8.17 -4.06 -2.66
C VAL A 69 9.33 -3.16 -3.06
N ASP A 70 10.48 -3.74 -3.41
CA ASP A 70 11.66 -2.99 -3.84
C ASP A 70 11.40 -2.20 -5.11
N SER A 71 10.70 -2.79 -6.09
CA SER A 71 10.34 -2.12 -7.34
C SER A 71 9.39 -0.95 -7.11
N LEU A 72 8.36 -1.13 -6.27
CA LEU A 72 7.40 -0.07 -5.94
C LEU A 72 8.06 1.09 -5.17
N VAL A 73 8.86 0.78 -4.15
CA VAL A 73 9.58 1.80 -3.36
C VAL A 73 10.58 2.55 -4.24
N ARG A 74 11.29 1.85 -5.14
CA ARG A 74 12.23 2.48 -6.06
C ARG A 74 11.53 3.44 -7.02
N GLU A 75 10.41 3.01 -7.61
CA GLU A 75 9.64 3.86 -8.53
C GLU A 75 9.07 5.08 -7.80
N ALA A 76 8.53 4.90 -6.59
CA ALA A 76 8.08 6.01 -5.74
C ALA A 76 9.21 7.02 -5.52
N ASN A 77 10.39 6.55 -5.09
CA ASN A 77 11.56 7.41 -4.86
C ASN A 77 12.00 8.16 -6.14
N VAL A 78 11.95 7.52 -7.30
CA VAL A 78 12.27 8.18 -8.58
C VAL A 78 11.30 9.32 -8.86
N ARG A 79 9.99 9.12 -8.64
CA ARG A 79 8.98 10.16 -8.86
C ARG A 79 9.07 11.28 -7.84
N TRP A 80 9.30 10.94 -6.56
CA TRP A 80 9.59 11.93 -5.52
C TRP A 80 10.75 12.83 -5.93
N MET A 81 11.88 12.29 -6.39
CA MET A 81 13.03 13.08 -6.85
C MET A 81 12.78 13.93 -8.10
N GLN A 82 11.78 13.57 -8.93
CA GLN A 82 11.42 14.34 -10.12
C GLN A 82 10.57 15.56 -9.78
N GLU A 83 9.70 15.44 -8.79
CA GLU A 83 8.77 16.49 -8.37
C GLU A 83 9.35 17.36 -7.25
N GLU A 84 9.98 16.74 -6.23
CA GLU A 84 10.50 17.42 -5.05
C GLU A 84 11.94 16.97 -4.67
N GLN A 85 12.66 17.85 -3.96
CA GLN A 85 14.02 17.55 -3.45
C GLN A 85 14.01 16.79 -2.12
N VAL A 86 12.83 16.59 -1.51
CA VAL A 86 12.63 15.90 -0.23
C VAL A 86 11.78 14.67 -0.49
N ILE A 87 12.25 13.52 -0.03
CA ILE A 87 11.55 12.24 -0.15
C ILE A 87 10.87 11.96 1.19
N ASP A 88 9.59 11.63 1.16
CA ASP A 88 8.83 11.23 2.35
C ASP A 88 9.01 9.74 2.69
N ASP A 89 8.73 9.36 3.94
CA ASP A 89 8.87 8.00 4.44
C ASP A 89 7.88 7.05 3.73
N THR A 90 8.37 6.32 2.72
CA THR A 90 7.56 5.38 1.93
C THR A 90 7.61 3.97 2.54
N THR A 91 6.49 3.50 3.08
CA THR A 91 6.33 2.12 3.57
C THR A 91 5.35 1.37 2.68
N VAL A 92 5.76 0.20 2.18
CA VAL A 92 4.93 -0.68 1.34
C VAL A 92 4.91 -2.10 1.93
N ILE A 93 3.72 -2.69 1.98
CA ILE A 93 3.45 -4.05 2.44
C ILE A 93 2.72 -4.79 1.32
N ALA A 94 3.29 -5.92 0.88
CA ALA A 94 2.66 -6.83 -0.05
C ALA A 94 2.28 -8.14 0.68
N ALA A 95 0.97 -8.40 0.80
CA ALA A 95 0.44 -9.61 1.43
C ALA A 95 -0.16 -10.54 0.38
N PHE A 96 0.42 -11.72 0.20
CA PHE A 96 -0.08 -12.73 -0.74
C PHE A 96 -1.17 -13.58 -0.09
N LEU A 97 -2.29 -13.73 -0.79
CA LEU A 97 -3.50 -14.35 -0.24
C LEU A 97 -3.54 -15.87 -0.39
N TYR A 98 -2.93 -16.38 -1.45
CA TYR A 98 -2.87 -17.80 -1.79
C TYR A 98 -1.42 -18.22 -1.95
N GLU A 99 -1.15 -19.54 -2.03
CA GLU A 99 0.20 -20.09 -2.09
C GLU A 99 1.05 -19.37 -3.15
N TYR A 100 1.97 -18.54 -2.64
CA TYR A 100 2.99 -17.92 -3.45
C TYR A 100 4.01 -19.00 -3.81
N ASN A 101 3.80 -19.66 -4.94
CA ASN A 101 4.79 -20.58 -5.51
C ASN A 101 5.93 -19.75 -6.11
N ASN A 102 7.06 -19.69 -5.40
CA ASN A 102 8.35 -19.31 -5.98
C ASN A 102 8.53 -20.15 -7.25
N LYS A 103 8.36 -19.53 -8.42
CA LYS A 103 8.77 -20.15 -9.68
C LYS A 103 10.28 -20.17 -9.77
#